data_AF-A0A435ZMR1-F1
#
_entry.id   AF-A0A435ZMR1-F1
#
_cell.length_a   1.000
_cell.length_b   1.000
_cell.length_c   1.000
_cell.angle_alpha   90.00
_cell.angle_beta   90.00
_cell.angle_gamma   90.00
#
_symmetry.space_group_name_H-M   'P 1'
#
loop_
_entity.id
_entity.type
_entity.pdbx_description
1 polymer ?
#
loop_
_entity_poly.entity_id
_entity_poly.type
_entity_poly.pdbx_seq_one_letter_code
_entity_poly.pdbx_strand_id
1 'polypeptide(L)'
;MSGTQKVLLVTGGSRGIGAAICRLGSKAGYRVAVNYASNQEAAKALVAEIEAAGGEAFAVKGDVGKESDIVAMFEAVDRAYG
;
A
#
# COMPACT_ATOMS: atom_id res chain seq x y z
N MET A 1 3.53 -14.43 20.64
CA MET A 1 4.29 -13.38 19.93
C MET A 1 3.37 -12.20 19.70
N SER A 2 3.38 -11.19 20.59
CA SER A 2 2.75 -9.91 20.29
C SER A 2 3.82 -9.06 19.59
N GLY A 3 3.98 -9.27 18.28
CA GLY A 3 4.94 -8.53 17.46
C GLY A 3 4.18 -7.53 16.62
N THR A 4 4.57 -6.26 16.67
CA THR A 4 4.02 -5.16 15.86
C THR A 4 3.75 -5.63 14.43
N GLN A 5 2.51 -5.45 13.95
CA GLN A 5 2.14 -5.80 12.58
C GLN A 5 3.07 -5.08 11.60
N LYS A 6 3.73 -5.85 10.74
CA LYS A 6 4.67 -5.34 9.75
C LYS A 6 3.94 -4.53 8.68
N VAL A 7 4.64 -3.54 8.14
CA VAL A 7 4.13 -2.68 7.07
C VAL A 7 4.74 -3.10 5.73
N LEU A 8 3.93 -3.13 4.68
CA LEU A 8 4.34 -3.43 3.31
C LEU A 8 3.95 -2.27 2.39
N LEU A 9 4.94 -1.52 1.89
CA LEU A 9 4.76 -0.54 0.83
C LEU A 9 5.03 -1.19 -0.54
N VAL A 10 4.05 -1.13 -1.45
CA VAL A 10 4.18 -1.69 -2.80
C VAL A 10 4.08 -0.58 -3.84
N THR A 11 5.20 -0.28 -4.51
CA THR A 11 5.25 0.64 -5.66
C THR A 11 4.56 0.05 -6.88
N GLY A 12 3.76 0.86 -7.59
CA GLY A 12 2.93 0.34 -8.68
C GLY A 12 1.90 -0.71 -8.21
N GLY A 13 1.48 -0.62 -6.95
CA GLY A 13 0.61 -1.59 -6.28
C GLY A 13 -0.82 -1.63 -6.81
N SER A 14 -1.27 -0.63 -7.59
CA SER A 14 -2.68 -0.54 -8.00
C SER A 14 -3.14 -1.57 -9.03
N ARG A 15 -2.21 -2.30 -9.71
CA ARG A 15 -2.56 -3.24 -10.80
C ARG A 15 -1.60 -4.42 -10.91
N GLY A 16 -1.99 -5.42 -11.69
CA GLY A 16 -1.12 -6.52 -12.11
C GLY A 16 -0.43 -7.23 -10.94
N ILE A 17 0.88 -7.43 -11.06
CA ILE A 17 1.69 -8.11 -10.04
C ILE A 17 1.70 -7.32 -8.73
N GLY A 18 1.81 -5.98 -8.77
CA GLY A 18 1.78 -5.15 -7.57
C GLY A 18 0.50 -5.35 -6.76
N ALA A 19 -0.64 -5.41 -7.44
CA ALA A 19 -1.92 -5.66 -6.79
C ALA A 19 -2.00 -7.09 -6.22
N ALA A 20 -1.44 -8.09 -6.90
CA ALA A 20 -1.35 -9.45 -6.38
C ALA A 20 -0.48 -9.51 -5.10
N ILE A 21 0.65 -8.80 -5.07
CA ILE A 21 1.52 -8.70 -3.89
C ILE A 21 0.77 -8.04 -2.72
N CYS A 22 0.02 -6.96 -2.96
CA CYS A 22 -0.79 -6.31 -1.92
C CYS A 22 -1.80 -7.28 -1.29
N ARG A 23 -2.52 -8.05 -2.13
CA ARG A 23 -3.49 -9.07 -1.66
C ARG A 23 -2.83 -10.19 -0.87
N LEU A 24 -1.66 -10.66 -1.30
CA LEU A 24 -0.93 -11.72 -0.59
C LEU A 24 -0.34 -11.20 0.72
N GLY A 25 0.19 -9.98 0.73
CA GLY A 25 0.70 -9.31 1.91
C GLY A 25 -0.37 -9.11 2.98
N SER A 26 -1.54 -8.61 2.61
CA SER A 26 -2.65 -8.44 3.57
C SER A 26 -3.10 -9.76 4.17
N LYS A 27 -3.24 -10.83 3.35
CA LYS A 27 -3.53 -12.20 3.83
C LYS A 27 -2.46 -12.75 4.76
N ALA A 28 -1.20 -12.34 4.58
CA ALA A 28 -0.09 -12.71 5.45
C ALA A 28 -0.01 -11.85 6.73
N GLY A 29 -0.95 -10.93 6.95
CA GLY A 29 -1.04 -10.10 8.16
C GLY A 29 -0.26 -8.80 8.13
N TYR A 30 0.15 -8.32 6.94
CA TYR A 30 0.77 -7.01 6.77
C TYR A 30 -0.28 -5.90 6.68
N ARG A 31 0.09 -4.71 7.17
CA ARG A 31 -0.58 -3.45 6.85
C ARG A 31 -0.03 -2.93 5.52
N VAL A 32 -0.88 -2.69 4.53
CA VAL A 32 -0.42 -2.50 3.13
C VAL A 32 -0.60 -1.07 2.65
N ALA A 33 0.49 -0.43 2.24
CA ALA A 33 0.45 0.84 1.52
C ALA A 33 0.52 0.58 0.00
N VAL A 34 -0.56 0.91 -0.70
CA VAL A 34 -0.72 0.72 -2.15
C VAL A 34 -0.27 1.98 -2.88
N ASN A 35 0.95 1.99 -3.43
CA ASN A 35 1.38 3.14 -4.23
C ASN A 35 0.78 3.13 -5.64
N TYR A 36 0.42 4.32 -6.12
CA TYR A 36 0.07 4.59 -7.51
C TYR A 36 0.67 5.91 -8.00
N ALA A 37 1.03 5.96 -9.29
CA ALA A 37 1.48 7.20 -9.93
C ALA A 37 0.29 8.02 -10.50
N SER A 38 -0.59 7.37 -11.26
CA SER A 38 -1.65 8.05 -12.02
C SER A 38 -3.06 7.46 -11.86
N ASN A 39 -3.21 6.16 -11.57
CA ASN A 39 -4.51 5.51 -11.48
C ASN A 39 -4.99 5.37 -10.03
N GLN A 40 -5.55 6.46 -9.49
CA GLN A 40 -6.08 6.52 -8.13
C GLN A 40 -7.26 5.56 -7.91
N GLU A 41 -8.16 5.44 -8.90
CA GLU A 41 -9.37 4.64 -8.77
C GLU A 41 -9.04 3.14 -8.66
N ALA A 42 -8.06 2.64 -9.43
CA ALA A 42 -7.58 1.27 -9.27
C ALA A 42 -6.95 1.04 -7.88
N ALA A 43 -6.22 2.01 -7.34
CA ALA A 43 -5.64 1.91 -6.00
C ALA A 43 -6.72 1.86 -4.92
N LYS A 44 -7.71 2.75 -4.98
CA LYS A 44 -8.85 2.76 -4.05
C LYS A 44 -9.67 1.48 -4.12
N ALA A 45 -9.95 0.98 -5.32
CA ALA A 45 -10.67 -0.28 -5.50
C ALA A 45 -9.95 -1.45 -4.83
N LEU A 46 -8.62 -1.52 -4.97
CA LEU A 46 -7.81 -2.54 -4.29
C LEU A 46 -7.79 -2.37 -2.77
N VAL A 47 -7.71 -1.14 -2.26
CA VAL A 47 -7.80 -0.88 -0.82
C VAL A 47 -9.13 -1.37 -0.28
N ALA A 48 -10.25 -0.99 -0.90
CA ALA A 48 -11.58 -1.44 -0.49
C ALA A 48 -11.72 -2.98 -0.56
N GLU A 49 -11.12 -3.63 -1.57
CA GLU A 49 -11.07 -5.09 -1.65
C GLU A 49 -10.32 -5.71 -0.45
N ILE A 50 -9.16 -5.15 -0.09
CA ILE A 50 -8.36 -5.62 1.04
C ILE A 50 -9.10 -5.43 2.38
N GLU A 51 -9.71 -4.26 2.57
CA GLU A 51 -10.50 -3.94 3.77
C GLU A 51 -11.72 -4.86 3.90
N ALA A 52 -12.43 -5.13 2.79
CA ALA A 52 -13.55 -6.06 2.77
C ALA A 52 -13.14 -7.51 3.11
N ALA A 53 -11.87 -7.87 2.86
CA ALA A 53 -11.29 -9.15 3.26
C ALA A 53 -10.75 -9.17 4.71
N GLY A 54 -10.95 -8.09 5.48
CA GLY A 54 -10.48 -7.95 6.86
C GLY A 54 -9.01 -7.56 7.00
N GLY A 55 -8.35 -7.17 5.90
CA GLY A 55 -7.00 -6.62 5.93
C GLY A 55 -7.00 -5.11 6.18
N GLU A 56 -5.82 -4.55 6.40
CA GLU A 56 -5.62 -3.11 6.57
C GLU A 56 -4.77 -2.58 5.43
N ALA A 57 -5.27 -1.57 4.71
CA ALA A 57 -4.56 -0.96 3.61
C ALA A 57 -4.93 0.52 3.42
N PHE A 58 -4.05 1.27 2.76
CA PHE A 58 -4.38 2.60 2.24
C PHE A 58 -3.67 2.88 0.91
N ALA A 59 -4.20 3.83 0.15
CA ALA A 59 -3.61 4.24 -1.13
C ALA A 59 -2.69 5.45 -0.93
N VAL A 60 -1.50 5.42 -1.52
CA VAL A 60 -0.51 6.50 -1.47
C VAL A 60 -0.10 6.92 -2.89
N LYS A 61 -0.21 8.21 -3.20
CA LYS A 61 0.25 8.72 -4.50
C LYS A 61 1.75 8.96 -4.47
N GLY A 62 2.45 8.59 -5.55
CA GLY A 62 3.84 8.96 -5.75
C GLY A 62 4.41 8.40 -7.05
N ASP A 63 5.21 9.21 -7.74
CA ASP A 63 6.01 8.79 -8.88
C ASP A 63 7.43 8.39 -8.42
N VAL A 64 7.79 7.12 -8.57
CA VAL A 64 9.11 6.60 -8.18
C VAL A 64 10.26 7.16 -9.04
N GLY A 65 9.96 7.86 -10.13
CA GLY A 65 10.95 8.63 -10.89
C GLY A 65 11.29 10.00 -10.27
N LYS A 66 10.59 10.42 -9.20
CA LYS A 66 10.78 11.70 -8.51
C LYS A 66 11.16 11.49 -7.06
N GLU A 67 12.35 11.93 -6.68
CA GLU A 67 12.87 11.76 -5.32
C GLU A 67 11.94 12.36 -4.25
N SER A 68 11.37 13.55 -4.51
CA SER A 68 10.42 14.20 -3.60
C SER A 68 9.19 13.33 -3.32
N ASP A 69 8.69 12.61 -4.33
CA ASP A 69 7.53 11.74 -4.19
C ASP A 69 7.90 10.49 -3.39
N ILE A 70 9.12 9.96 -3.56
CA ILE A 70 9.62 8.84 -2.75
C ILE A 70 9.63 9.23 -1.27
N VAL A 71 10.24 10.37 -0.92
CA VAL A 71 10.27 10.84 0.48
C VAL A 71 8.85 11.01 1.03
N ALA A 72 7.98 11.70 0.28
CA ALA A 72 6.60 11.93 0.71
C ALA A 72 5.79 10.62 0.89
N MET A 73 6.04 9.59 0.08
CA MET A 73 5.43 8.27 0.24
C MET A 73 5.85 7.60 1.55
N PHE A 74 7.15 7.58 1.85
CA PHE A 74 7.65 6.99 3.09
C PHE A 74 7.10 7.74 4.31
N GLU A 75 7.10 9.07 4.30
CA GLU A 75 6.49 9.85 5.38
C GLU A 75 4.98 9.56 5.54
N ALA A 76 4.25 9.36 4.44
CA ALA A 76 2.84 9.00 4.51
C ALA A 76 2.63 7.62 5.15
N VAL A 77 3.51 6.67 4.87
CA VAL A 77 3.50 5.35 5.50
C VAL A 77 3.82 5.44 6.99
N ASP A 78 4.84 6.20 7.35
CA ASP A 78 5.23 6.42 8.75
C ASP A 78 4.10 7.10 9.54
N ARG A 79 3.44 8.11 8.97
CA ARG A 79 2.27 8.76 9.60
C ARG A 79 1.08 7.83 9.78
N ALA A 80 0.89 6.87 8.87
CA ALA A 80 -0.24 5.95 8.92
C ALA A 80 -0.01 4.80 9.90
N TYR A 81 1.22 4.25 9.95
CA TYR A 81 1.49 2.95 10.56
C TYR A 81 2.69 2.90 11.51
N GLY A 82 3.42 3.99 11.67
CA GLY A 82 4.56 4.17 12.57
C GLY A 82 4.17 4.52 14.00
#